data_AF-A0A315WAY7-F1
#
_entry.id   AF-A0A315WAY7-F1
#
_cell.length_a   1.000
_cell.length_b   1.000
_cell.length_c   1.000
_cell.angle_alpha   90.00
_cell.angle_beta   90.00
_cell.angle_gamma   90.00
#
_symmetry.space_group_name_H-M   'P 1'
#
loop_
_entity.id
_entity.type
_entity.pdbx_description
1 polymer ?
#
loop_
_entity_poly.entity_id
_entity_poly.type
_entity_poly.pdbx_seq_one_letter_code
_entity_poly.pdbx_strand_id
1 'polypeptide(L)'
;MMMPPPCFTMVVVYWGYEVKFLDLVVSSEAYFTALSEIGQKAFYSTSSRSLGDVLIQIADNQRRLALELEGVFRNFSLEVLQVMESSVQLDIDYISVSESGRDEDLIPQHSRATYEREVHKQAAAAQQRQRRGGTGQEYLQFLSESHQEALQEEERRYRFLAEKHCGLVQSIGLLMKKTSGPLLQKADVWTEEVDATRRPEPQRPAAVDNTVSPRVSTTC
;
A
#
# COMPACT_ATOMS: atom_id res chain seq x y z
N MET A 1 15.25 32.76 9.19
CA MET A 1 15.12 31.43 9.81
C MET A 1 14.14 30.70 8.93
N MET A 2 14.61 29.85 8.02
CA MET A 2 13.79 29.34 6.92
C MET A 2 14.01 27.83 6.80
N MET A 3 12.92 27.07 6.89
CA MET A 3 12.90 25.61 6.98
C MET A 3 13.50 24.96 5.73
N PRO A 4 14.32 23.90 5.86
CA PRO A 4 14.73 23.08 4.71
C PRO A 4 13.49 22.43 4.07
N PRO A 5 13.50 22.13 2.75
CA PRO A 5 12.32 21.61 2.05
C PRO A 5 11.88 20.25 2.65
N PRO A 6 10.72 20.17 3.34
CA PRO A 6 10.23 18.94 3.97
C PRO A 6 9.82 17.86 2.95
N CYS A 7 9.65 18.27 1.69
CA CYS A 7 9.08 17.46 0.62
C CYS A 7 10.02 16.33 0.16
N PHE A 8 11.33 16.57 0.14
CA PHE A 8 12.28 15.63 -0.47
C PHE A 8 12.49 14.35 0.36
N THR A 9 12.65 14.48 1.68
CA THR A 9 12.76 13.33 2.58
C THR A 9 11.47 12.53 2.65
N MET A 10 10.32 13.20 2.59
CA MET A 10 9.02 12.55 2.59
C MET A 10 8.77 11.72 1.33
N VAL A 11 9.14 12.24 0.14
CA VAL A 11 9.06 11.50 -1.12
C VAL A 11 9.91 10.23 -1.08
N VAL A 12 11.15 10.34 -0.60
CA VAL A 12 12.06 9.17 -0.52
C VAL A 12 11.54 8.10 0.44
N VAL A 13 11.02 8.50 1.60
CA VAL A 13 10.47 7.54 2.58
C VAL A 13 9.18 6.90 2.06
N TYR A 14 8.32 7.68 1.40
CA TYR A 14 7.09 7.18 0.79
C TYR A 14 7.36 6.18 -0.35
N TRP A 15 8.30 6.51 -1.24
CA TRP A 15 8.75 5.63 -2.31
C TRP A 15 9.24 4.27 -1.77
N GLY A 16 10.06 4.29 -0.72
CA GLY A 16 10.53 3.05 -0.09
C GLY A 16 9.41 2.22 0.55
N TYR A 17 8.36 2.86 1.06
CA TYR A 17 7.18 2.18 1.59
C TYR A 17 6.33 1.55 0.47
N GLU A 18 6.12 2.26 -0.63
CA GLU A 18 5.39 1.77 -1.80
C GLU A 18 6.07 0.55 -2.42
N VAL A 19 7.39 0.59 -2.62
CA VAL A 19 8.16 -0.55 -3.16
C VAL A 19 7.98 -1.79 -2.29
N LYS A 20 8.06 -1.65 -0.96
CA LYS A 20 7.88 -2.79 -0.04
C LYS A 20 6.45 -3.34 -0.07
N PHE A 21 5.46 -2.47 -0.24
CA PHE A 21 4.08 -2.89 -0.37
C PHE A 21 3.88 -3.65 -1.70
N LEU A 22 4.47 -3.17 -2.79
CA LEU A 22 4.44 -3.86 -4.07
C LEU A 22 5.13 -5.22 -4.00
N ASP A 23 6.28 -5.31 -3.34
CA ASP A 23 6.98 -6.58 -3.09
C ASP A 23 6.11 -7.57 -2.28
N LEU A 24 5.34 -7.07 -1.31
CA LEU A 24 4.37 -7.89 -0.57
C LEU A 24 3.28 -8.44 -1.51
N VAL A 25 2.71 -7.60 -2.37
CA VAL A 25 1.68 -8.04 -3.34
C VAL A 25 2.25 -9.09 -4.30
N VAL A 26 3.43 -8.82 -4.88
CA VAL A 26 4.10 -9.75 -5.81
C VAL A 26 4.47 -11.06 -5.14
N SER A 27 5.05 -11.02 -3.94
CA SER A 27 5.40 -12.24 -3.19
C SER A 27 4.17 -13.04 -2.76
N SER A 28 3.05 -12.37 -2.46
CA SER A 28 1.79 -13.03 -2.14
C SER A 28 1.21 -13.82 -3.32
N GLU A 29 1.40 -13.36 -4.55
CA GLU A 29 0.91 -14.06 -5.75
C GLU A 29 1.55 -15.44 -5.93
N ALA A 30 2.86 -15.55 -5.66
CA ALA A 30 3.56 -16.83 -5.67
C ALA A 30 2.99 -17.79 -4.62
N TYR A 31 2.67 -17.28 -3.43
CA TYR A 31 2.03 -18.07 -2.37
C TYR A 31 0.62 -18.53 -2.77
N PHE A 32 -0.23 -17.65 -3.29
CA PHE A 32 -1.58 -17.99 -3.72
C PHE A 32 -1.57 -18.98 -4.89
N THR A 33 -0.61 -18.87 -5.80
CA THR A 33 -0.41 -19.83 -6.89
C THR A 33 -0.08 -21.21 -6.35
N ALA A 34 0.92 -21.30 -5.46
CA ALA A 34 1.29 -22.57 -4.83
C ALA A 34 0.12 -23.21 -4.06
N LEU A 35 -0.66 -22.39 -3.34
CA LEU A 35 -1.84 -22.87 -2.60
C LEU A 35 -2.91 -23.42 -3.55
N SER A 36 -3.18 -22.74 -4.66
CA SER A 36 -4.13 -23.19 -5.69
C SER A 36 -3.68 -24.48 -6.37
N GLU A 37 -2.38 -24.64 -6.66
CA GLU A 37 -1.83 -25.88 -7.22
C GLU A 37 -1.99 -27.08 -6.28
N ILE A 38 -1.77 -26.88 -4.97
CA ILE A 38 -2.05 -27.92 -3.96
C ILE A 38 -3.54 -28.25 -3.94
N GLY A 39 -4.39 -27.22 -3.98
CA GLY A 39 -5.84 -27.37 -4.06
C GLY A 39 -6.28 -28.17 -5.29
N GLN A 40 -5.71 -27.91 -6.48
CA GLN A 40 -6.01 -28.67 -7.70
C GLN A 40 -5.62 -30.14 -7.56
N LYS A 41 -4.44 -30.45 -7.01
CA LYS A 41 -4.02 -31.84 -6.77
C LYS A 41 -5.00 -32.56 -5.83
N ALA A 42 -5.46 -31.89 -4.78
CA ALA A 42 -6.46 -32.43 -3.86
C ALA A 42 -7.86 -32.57 -4.50
N PHE A 43 -8.25 -31.63 -5.37
CA PHE A 43 -9.54 -31.63 -6.06
C PHE A 43 -9.70 -32.85 -6.99
N TYR A 44 -8.63 -33.24 -7.66
CA TYR A 44 -8.61 -34.44 -8.50
C TYR A 44 -8.38 -35.74 -7.72
N SER A 45 -8.22 -35.68 -6.40
CA SER A 45 -8.10 -36.87 -5.57
C SER A 45 -9.47 -37.47 -5.22
N THR A 46 -9.49 -38.78 -4.94
CA THR A 46 -10.73 -39.51 -4.62
C THR A 46 -11.28 -39.17 -3.25
N SER A 47 -10.41 -38.91 -2.26
CA SER A 47 -10.77 -38.74 -0.85
C SER A 47 -10.78 -37.29 -0.37
N SER A 48 -10.19 -36.36 -1.13
CA SER A 48 -9.93 -34.99 -0.66
C SER A 48 -10.46 -33.92 -1.61
N ARG A 49 -11.40 -34.29 -2.48
CA ARG A 49 -11.97 -33.38 -3.49
C ARG A 49 -12.52 -32.09 -2.89
N SER A 50 -13.31 -32.18 -1.81
CA SER A 50 -13.90 -31.02 -1.13
C SER A 50 -12.84 -30.10 -0.51
N LEU A 51 -11.79 -30.68 0.10
CA LEU A 51 -10.65 -29.92 0.62
C LEU A 51 -9.89 -29.20 -0.49
N GLY A 52 -9.76 -29.83 -1.66
CA GLY A 52 -9.16 -29.20 -2.83
C GLY A 52 -9.94 -27.97 -3.29
N ASP A 53 -11.27 -28.06 -3.33
CA ASP A 53 -12.14 -26.94 -3.68
C ASP A 53 -12.01 -25.78 -2.67
N VAL A 54 -12.00 -26.09 -1.36
CA VAL A 54 -11.77 -25.09 -0.29
C VAL A 54 -10.43 -24.37 -0.48
N LEU A 55 -9.34 -25.10 -0.75
CA LEU A 55 -8.00 -24.50 -0.93
C LEU A 55 -7.94 -23.57 -2.15
N ILE A 56 -8.56 -23.96 -3.26
CA ILE A 56 -8.65 -23.12 -4.47
C ILE A 56 -9.44 -21.85 -4.16
N GLN A 57 -10.60 -21.98 -3.51
CA GLN A 57 -11.42 -20.83 -3.13
C GLN A 57 -10.68 -19.88 -2.18
N ILE A 58 -9.94 -20.39 -1.19
CA ILE A 58 -9.13 -19.56 -0.29
C ILE A 58 -8.09 -18.77 -1.08
N ALA A 59 -7.32 -19.43 -1.95
CA ALA A 59 -6.30 -18.79 -2.77
C ALA A 59 -6.89 -17.66 -3.64
N ASP A 60 -8.03 -17.92 -4.30
CA ASP A 60 -8.69 -16.93 -5.16
C ASP A 60 -9.25 -15.74 -4.37
N ASN A 61 -9.79 -15.97 -3.17
CA ASN A 61 -10.26 -14.86 -2.32
C ASN A 61 -9.09 -14.02 -1.80
N GLN A 62 -8.01 -14.64 -1.34
CA GLN A 62 -6.82 -13.91 -0.88
C GLN A 62 -6.19 -13.10 -2.02
N ARG A 63 -6.08 -13.67 -3.23
CA ARG A 63 -5.62 -12.95 -4.43
C ARG A 63 -6.50 -11.75 -4.75
N ARG A 64 -7.83 -11.92 -4.74
CA ARG A 64 -8.76 -10.81 -5.01
C ARG A 64 -8.63 -9.68 -3.99
N LEU A 65 -8.44 -10.01 -2.71
CA LEU A 65 -8.22 -9.02 -1.65
C LEU A 65 -6.90 -8.26 -1.84
N ALA A 66 -5.83 -8.97 -2.20
CA ALA A 66 -4.53 -8.37 -2.49
C ALA A 66 -4.64 -7.37 -3.66
N LEU A 67 -5.33 -7.73 -4.75
CA LEU A 67 -5.53 -6.86 -5.92
C LEU A 67 -6.39 -5.62 -5.61
N GLU A 68 -7.47 -5.77 -4.83
CA GLU A 68 -8.28 -4.61 -4.42
C GLU A 68 -7.47 -3.66 -3.52
N LEU A 69 -6.64 -4.21 -2.62
CA LEU A 69 -5.75 -3.41 -1.78
C LEU A 69 -4.66 -2.72 -2.63
N GLU A 70 -4.04 -3.43 -3.56
CA GLU A 70 -3.09 -2.87 -4.53
C GLU A 70 -3.71 -1.70 -5.31
N GLY A 71 -4.96 -1.83 -5.76
CA GLY A 71 -5.69 -0.76 -6.42
C GLY A 71 -5.84 0.50 -5.56
N VAL A 72 -6.13 0.34 -4.26
CA VAL A 72 -6.18 1.47 -3.30
C VAL A 72 -4.82 2.16 -3.18
N PHE A 73 -3.76 1.38 -3.03
CA PHE A 73 -2.40 1.92 -2.93
C PHE A 73 -1.97 2.62 -4.21
N ARG A 74 -2.20 2.02 -5.39
CA ARG A 74 -1.86 2.62 -6.68
C ARG A 74 -2.58 3.95 -6.92
N ASN A 75 -3.86 4.04 -6.56
CA ASN A 75 -4.61 5.29 -6.66
C ASN A 75 -4.03 6.36 -5.72
N PHE A 76 -3.69 5.96 -4.49
CA PHE A 76 -3.04 6.86 -3.55
C PHE A 76 -1.66 7.34 -4.05
N SER A 77 -0.84 6.43 -4.58
CA SER A 77 0.45 6.78 -5.18
C SER A 77 0.31 7.79 -6.29
N LEU A 78 -0.67 7.63 -7.19
CA LEU A 78 -0.93 8.61 -8.25
C LEU A 78 -1.29 9.98 -7.68
N GLU A 79 -2.17 10.04 -6.67
CA GLU A 79 -2.58 11.31 -6.06
C GLU A 79 -1.48 12.01 -5.26
N VAL A 80 -0.57 11.24 -4.65
CA VAL A 80 0.49 11.74 -3.79
C VAL A 80 1.76 12.03 -4.57
N LEU A 81 2.23 11.08 -5.38
CA LEU A 81 3.44 11.26 -6.19
C LEU A 81 3.28 12.40 -7.19
N GLN A 82 2.14 12.54 -7.87
CA GLN A 82 1.97 13.61 -8.85
C GLN A 82 2.07 15.01 -8.21
N VAL A 83 1.50 15.18 -7.01
CA VAL A 83 1.56 16.45 -6.28
C VAL A 83 2.91 16.66 -5.62
N MET A 84 3.51 15.61 -5.06
CA MET A 84 4.83 15.68 -4.47
C MET A 84 5.91 15.94 -5.53
N GLU A 85 5.83 15.32 -6.71
CA GLU A 85 6.72 15.53 -7.85
C GLU A 85 6.57 16.94 -8.42
N SER A 86 5.35 17.45 -8.55
CA SER A 86 5.12 18.87 -8.88
C SER A 86 5.66 19.82 -7.81
N SER A 87 5.53 19.48 -6.53
CA SER A 87 6.03 20.31 -5.43
C SER A 87 7.55 20.28 -5.34
N VAL A 88 8.16 19.12 -5.60
CA VAL A 88 9.62 18.95 -5.69
C VAL A 88 10.15 19.66 -6.94
N GLN A 89 9.45 19.60 -8.08
CA GLN A 89 9.84 20.33 -9.28
C GLN A 89 9.75 21.84 -9.06
N LEU A 90 8.72 22.33 -8.38
CA LEU A 90 8.63 23.75 -7.99
C LEU A 90 9.71 24.14 -6.99
N ASP A 91 10.04 23.28 -6.03
CA ASP A 91 11.15 23.49 -5.10
C ASP A 91 12.50 23.47 -5.87
N ILE A 92 12.67 22.60 -6.86
CA ILE A 92 13.85 22.55 -7.76
C ILE A 92 13.90 23.80 -8.64
N ASP A 93 12.80 24.23 -9.25
CA ASP A 93 12.72 25.40 -10.12
C ASP A 93 13.00 26.68 -9.33
N TYR A 94 12.47 26.77 -8.11
CA TYR A 94 12.80 27.84 -7.17
C TYR A 94 14.30 27.89 -6.84
N ILE A 95 14.96 26.73 -6.80
CA ILE A 95 16.40 26.58 -6.52
C ILE A 95 17.27 26.70 -7.80
N SER A 96 16.76 26.30 -8.97
CA SER A 96 17.50 26.15 -10.23
C SER A 96 17.49 27.40 -11.10
N VAL A 97 16.65 28.39 -10.76
CA VAL A 97 16.69 29.74 -11.34
C VAL A 97 18.05 30.45 -11.09
N SER A 98 18.98 29.88 -10.31
CA SER A 98 20.32 30.45 -10.14
C SER A 98 21.47 29.83 -10.94
N GLU A 99 21.37 28.66 -11.60
CA GLU A 99 22.56 28.10 -12.28
C GLU A 99 22.24 27.08 -13.39
N SER A 100 22.28 27.57 -14.63
CA SER A 100 22.49 26.73 -15.81
C SER A 100 23.89 26.12 -15.76
N GLY A 101 23.99 24.84 -15.38
CA GLY A 101 25.07 23.98 -15.86
C GLY A 101 25.72 23.06 -14.83
N ARG A 102 25.56 21.76 -15.10
CA ARG A 102 26.43 20.60 -14.82
C ARG A 102 26.06 19.70 -13.62
N ASP A 103 25.93 18.43 -13.98
CA ASP A 103 25.90 17.17 -13.22
C ASP A 103 24.59 16.73 -12.55
N GLU A 104 23.98 15.67 -13.11
CA GLU A 104 22.68 15.09 -12.73
C GLU A 104 22.73 14.18 -11.46
N ASP A 105 23.91 13.85 -10.91
CA ASP A 105 24.03 12.84 -9.85
C ASP A 105 24.22 13.38 -8.42
N LEU A 106 24.11 14.71 -8.19
CA LEU A 106 24.40 15.34 -6.88
C LEU A 106 23.23 16.12 -6.25
N ILE A 107 22.01 15.88 -6.72
CA ILE A 107 20.84 16.74 -6.48
C ILE A 107 20.47 16.94 -4.99
N PRO A 108 20.47 15.93 -4.09
CA PRO A 108 19.97 16.13 -2.73
C PRO A 108 20.88 16.96 -1.82
N GLN A 109 22.21 16.83 -1.96
CA GLN A 109 23.19 17.56 -1.14
C GLN A 109 23.51 18.95 -1.69
N HIS A 110 23.51 19.09 -3.02
CA HIS A 110 23.74 20.39 -3.67
C HIS A 110 22.55 21.34 -3.44
N SER A 111 21.31 20.82 -3.45
CA SER A 111 20.07 21.58 -3.21
C SER A 111 20.08 22.37 -1.90
N ARG A 112 20.55 21.76 -0.80
CA ARG A 112 20.63 22.44 0.51
C ARG A 112 21.65 23.58 0.54
N ALA A 113 22.85 23.36 -0.02
CA ALA A 113 23.90 24.38 -0.04
C ALA A 113 23.53 25.56 -0.97
N THR A 114 22.85 25.29 -2.07
CA THR A 114 22.33 26.33 -2.99
C THR A 114 21.19 27.13 -2.33
N TYR A 115 20.27 26.47 -1.62
CA TYR A 115 19.21 27.13 -0.86
C TYR A 115 19.78 28.08 0.21
N GLU A 116 20.73 27.60 1.02
CA GLU A 116 21.42 28.43 2.02
C GLU A 116 22.08 29.66 1.36
N ARG A 117 22.71 29.48 0.20
CA ARG A 117 23.39 30.56 -0.54
C ARG A 117 22.42 31.61 -1.10
N GLU A 118 21.29 31.21 -1.67
CA GLU A 118 20.31 32.16 -2.24
C GLU A 118 19.55 32.91 -1.12
N VAL A 119 19.27 32.26 0.01
CA VAL A 119 18.74 32.92 1.22
C VAL A 119 19.70 33.99 1.72
N HIS A 120 21.01 33.69 1.81
CA HIS A 120 22.02 34.68 2.19
C HIS A 120 22.09 35.86 1.21
N LYS A 121 21.94 35.60 -0.09
CA LYS A 121 21.95 36.62 -1.14
C LYS A 121 20.73 37.52 -1.09
N GLN A 122 19.53 36.97 -0.88
CA GLN A 122 18.30 37.76 -0.68
C GLN A 122 18.38 38.60 0.59
N ALA A 123 18.87 38.03 1.69
CA ALA A 123 19.08 38.77 2.95
C ALA A 123 20.06 39.94 2.77
N ALA A 124 21.17 39.73 2.05
CA ALA A 124 22.13 40.77 1.73
C ALA A 124 21.54 41.85 0.81
N ALA A 125 20.78 41.46 -0.21
CA ALA A 125 20.14 42.41 -1.13
C ALA A 125 19.10 43.31 -0.42
N ALA A 126 18.36 42.74 0.54
CA ALA A 126 17.40 43.49 1.34
C ALA A 126 18.09 44.45 2.34
N GLN A 127 19.21 44.04 2.96
CA GLN A 127 20.05 44.94 3.75
C GLN A 127 20.67 46.07 2.89
N GLN A 128 21.05 45.79 1.64
CA GLN A 128 21.58 46.79 0.70
C GLN A 128 20.53 47.85 0.32
N ARG A 129 19.26 47.43 0.17
CA ARG A 129 18.12 48.34 -0.10
C ARG A 129 17.87 49.28 1.08
N GLN A 130 17.98 48.79 2.31
CA GLN A 130 17.87 49.62 3.51
C GLN A 130 19.01 50.64 3.62
N ARG A 131 20.24 50.28 3.23
CA ARG A 131 21.38 51.21 3.19
C ARG A 131 21.24 52.32 2.14
N ARG A 132 20.36 52.16 1.14
CA ARG A 132 20.14 53.13 0.04
C ARG A 132 19.00 54.13 0.29
N GLY A 133 18.45 54.17 1.51
CA GLY A 133 17.46 55.19 1.91
C GLY A 133 16.03 54.66 2.12
N GLY A 134 15.82 53.35 2.14
CA GLY A 134 14.55 52.77 2.60
C GLY A 134 14.35 52.99 4.10
N THR A 135 13.13 53.28 4.53
CA THR A 135 12.84 53.38 5.96
C THR A 135 13.08 52.00 6.59
N GLY A 136 13.78 51.93 7.73
CA GLY A 136 14.00 50.63 8.40
C GLY A 136 12.70 49.89 8.75
N GLN A 137 11.59 50.61 8.73
CA GLN A 137 10.23 50.13 8.92
C GLN A 137 9.71 49.29 7.73
N GLU A 138 9.99 49.68 6.48
CA GLU A 138 9.66 48.88 5.28
C GLU A 138 10.41 47.54 5.25
N TYR A 139 11.68 47.52 5.68
CA TYR A 139 12.46 46.28 5.76
C TYR A 139 11.93 45.34 6.85
N LEU A 140 11.59 45.88 8.03
CA LEU A 140 10.99 45.08 9.10
C LEU A 140 9.61 44.55 8.71
N GLN A 141 8.83 45.33 7.97
CA GLN A 141 7.54 44.90 7.44
C GLN A 141 7.71 43.78 6.41
N PHE A 142 8.63 43.91 5.45
CA PHE A 142 8.97 42.85 4.49
C PHE A 142 9.40 41.54 5.19
N LEU A 143 10.25 41.63 6.23
CA LEU A 143 10.65 40.45 7.00
C LEU A 143 9.47 39.79 7.71
N SER A 144 8.55 40.58 8.26
CA SER A 144 7.35 40.08 8.93
C SER A 144 6.40 39.40 7.93
N GLU A 145 6.15 40.03 6.79
CA GLU A 145 5.29 39.49 5.72
C GLU A 145 5.89 38.19 5.15
N SER A 146 7.19 38.21 4.82
CA SER A 146 7.90 37.01 4.34
C SER A 146 7.91 35.87 5.37
N HIS A 147 8.04 36.18 6.67
CA HIS A 147 7.96 35.16 7.71
C HIS A 147 6.55 34.57 7.81
N GLN A 148 5.52 35.39 7.70
CA GLN A 148 4.14 34.95 7.76
C GLN A 148 3.74 34.11 6.54
N GLU A 149 4.19 34.48 5.34
CA GLU A 149 4.01 33.69 4.12
C GLU A 149 4.71 32.33 4.23
N ALA A 150 5.92 32.28 4.79
CA ALA A 150 6.64 31.03 5.00
C ALA A 150 5.88 30.07 5.95
N LEU A 151 5.31 30.60 7.04
CA LEU A 151 4.49 29.82 7.97
C LEU A 151 3.21 29.29 7.31
N GLN A 152 2.56 30.11 6.49
CA GLN A 152 1.35 29.69 5.75
C GLN A 152 1.65 28.60 4.73
N GLU A 153 2.78 28.70 4.02
CA GLU A 153 3.21 27.69 3.06
C GLU A 153 3.60 26.38 3.74
N GLU A 154 4.28 26.45 4.89
CA GLU A 154 4.57 25.29 5.74
C GLU A 154 3.27 24.58 6.17
N GLU A 155 2.30 25.34 6.69
CA GLU A 155 0.99 24.79 7.10
C GLU A 155 0.24 24.17 5.92
N ARG A 156 0.28 24.80 4.73
CA ARG A 156 -0.36 24.29 3.51
C ARG A 156 0.20 22.92 3.12
N ARG A 157 1.53 22.76 3.15
CA ARG A 157 2.21 21.50 2.80
C ARG A 157 1.85 20.37 3.76
N TYR A 158 1.88 20.63 5.07
CA TYR A 158 1.48 19.62 6.06
C TYR A 158 0.00 19.27 6.00
N ARG A 159 -0.88 20.26 5.76
CA ARG A 159 -2.31 20.02 5.59
C ARG A 159 -2.59 19.11 4.40
N PHE A 160 -1.98 19.39 3.24
CA PHE A 160 -2.13 18.54 2.05
C PHE A 160 -1.74 17.08 2.35
N LEU A 161 -0.58 16.87 2.98
CA LEU A 161 -0.13 15.53 3.34
C LEU A 161 -1.14 14.82 4.26
N ALA A 162 -1.61 15.51 5.30
CA ALA A 162 -2.59 14.97 6.23
C ALA A 162 -3.90 14.59 5.50
N GLU A 163 -4.42 15.46 4.64
CA GLU A 163 -5.63 15.22 3.85
C GLU A 163 -5.48 13.97 2.96
N LYS A 164 -4.34 13.82 2.30
CA LYS A 164 -4.06 12.64 1.47
C LYS A 164 -4.03 11.35 2.29
N HIS A 165 -3.30 11.33 3.40
CA HIS A 165 -3.27 10.16 4.27
C HIS A 165 -4.62 9.85 4.91
N CYS A 166 -5.42 10.87 5.24
CA CYS A 166 -6.81 10.67 5.66
C CYS A 166 -7.64 9.96 4.58
N GLY A 167 -7.50 10.37 3.31
CA GLY A 167 -8.17 9.72 2.18
C GLY A 167 -7.75 8.26 1.97
N LEU A 168 -6.45 7.94 2.13
CA LEU A 168 -5.95 6.55 2.09
C LEU A 168 -6.60 5.69 3.17
N VAL A 169 -6.57 6.17 4.42
CA VAL A 169 -7.13 5.43 5.57
C VAL A 169 -8.63 5.20 5.38
N GLN A 170 -9.36 6.20 4.86
CA GLN A 170 -10.78 6.04 4.52
C GLN A 170 -11.00 4.99 3.44
N SER A 171 -10.19 5.00 2.38
CA SER A 171 -10.29 4.03 1.27
C SER A 171 -10.02 2.59 1.74
N ILE A 172 -9.00 2.40 2.58
CA ILE A 172 -8.73 1.10 3.23
C ILE A 172 -9.92 0.68 4.12
N GLY A 173 -10.45 1.60 4.93
CA GLY A 173 -11.60 1.34 5.78
C GLY A 173 -12.85 0.92 4.99
N LEU A 174 -13.12 1.58 3.86
CA LEU A 174 -14.22 1.22 2.94
C LEU A 174 -14.02 -0.15 2.31
N LEU A 175 -12.78 -0.46 1.89
CA LEU A 175 -12.43 -1.78 1.38
C LEU A 175 -12.70 -2.86 2.44
N MET A 176 -12.22 -2.68 3.66
CA MET A 176 -12.45 -3.61 4.78
C MET A 176 -13.94 -3.79 5.06
N LYS A 177 -14.72 -2.70 5.06
CA LYS A 177 -16.17 -2.76 5.25
C LYS A 177 -16.87 -3.56 4.14
N LYS A 178 -16.45 -3.36 2.89
CA LYS A 178 -16.97 -4.08 1.71
C LYS A 178 -16.65 -5.58 1.74
N THR A 179 -15.46 -5.94 2.21
CA THR A 179 -14.94 -7.32 2.07
C THR A 179 -15.07 -8.18 3.31
N SER A 180 -15.06 -7.60 4.52
CA SER A 180 -15.04 -8.34 5.80
C SER A 180 -16.24 -9.27 5.97
N GLY A 181 -17.47 -8.78 5.82
CA GLY A 181 -18.68 -9.59 5.98
C GLY A 181 -18.72 -10.81 5.05
N PRO A 182 -18.62 -10.62 3.72
CA PRO A 182 -18.58 -11.73 2.77
C PRO A 182 -17.41 -12.69 3.01
N LEU A 183 -16.25 -12.19 3.43
CA LEU A 183 -15.08 -13.02 3.71
C LEU A 183 -15.29 -13.90 4.94
N LEU A 184 -15.84 -13.35 6.02
CA LEU A 184 -16.16 -14.11 7.23
C LEU A 184 -17.18 -15.22 6.93
N GLN A 185 -18.23 -14.90 6.17
CA GLN A 185 -19.21 -15.91 5.76
C GLN A 185 -18.57 -17.06 4.96
N LYS A 186 -17.64 -16.75 4.03
CA LYS A 186 -16.90 -17.79 3.30
C LYS A 186 -16.00 -18.61 4.23
N ALA A 187 -15.35 -17.97 5.20
CA ALA A 187 -14.50 -18.65 6.16
C ALA A 187 -15.27 -19.64 7.03
N ASP A 188 -16.51 -19.29 7.42
CA ASP A 188 -17.41 -20.19 8.14
C ASP A 188 -17.75 -21.41 7.28
N VAL A 189 -18.14 -21.19 6.01
CA VAL A 189 -18.45 -22.27 5.05
C VAL A 189 -17.24 -23.19 4.83
N TRP A 190 -16.04 -22.63 4.62
CA TRP A 190 -14.83 -23.42 4.45
C TRP A 190 -14.50 -24.24 5.69
N THR A 191 -14.75 -23.69 6.89
CA THR A 191 -14.55 -24.39 8.16
C THR A 191 -15.50 -25.58 8.28
N GLU A 192 -16.77 -25.39 7.96
CA GLU A 192 -17.77 -26.46 7.94
C GLU A 192 -17.39 -27.59 6.97
N GLU A 193 -16.96 -27.26 5.74
CA GLU A 193 -16.52 -28.23 4.74
C GLU A 193 -15.29 -29.02 5.20
N VAL A 194 -14.33 -28.35 5.84
CA VAL A 194 -13.14 -29.01 6.41
C VAL A 194 -13.56 -29.95 7.55
N ASP A 195 -14.44 -29.51 8.45
CA ASP A 195 -14.89 -30.32 9.59
C ASP A 195 -15.77 -31.51 9.15
N ALA A 196 -16.50 -31.40 8.06
CA ALA A 196 -17.25 -32.51 7.48
C ALA A 196 -16.35 -33.72 7.15
N THR A 197 -15.11 -33.47 6.72
CA THR A 197 -14.14 -34.54 6.40
C THR A 197 -13.59 -35.29 7.61
N ARG A 198 -13.79 -34.76 8.83
CA ARG A 198 -13.35 -35.39 10.09
C ARG A 198 -14.40 -36.36 10.66
N ARG A 199 -15.62 -36.37 10.13
CA ARG A 199 -16.69 -37.23 10.61
C ARG A 199 -16.50 -38.65 10.07
N PRO A 200 -16.56 -39.70 10.91
CA PRO A 200 -16.50 -41.06 10.42
C PRO A 200 -17.72 -41.36 9.54
N GLU A 201 -17.47 -41.92 8.37
CA GLU A 201 -18.49 -42.34 7.42
C GLU A 201 -19.45 -43.33 8.12
N PRO A 202 -20.78 -43.20 7.99
CA PRO A 202 -21.69 -44.15 8.59
C PRO A 202 -21.41 -45.53 7.99
N GLN A 203 -20.94 -46.47 8.81
CA GLN A 203 -20.66 -47.83 8.39
C GLN A 203 -21.88 -48.40 7.66
N ARG A 204 -21.69 -48.72 6.37
CA ARG A 204 -22.66 -49.47 5.57
C ARG A 204 -22.92 -50.81 6.29
N PRO A 205 -24.17 -51.19 6.60
CA PRO A 205 -24.45 -52.46 7.25
C PRO A 205 -23.86 -53.59 6.40
N ALA A 206 -23.02 -54.43 7.02
CA ALA A 206 -22.45 -55.60 6.38
C ALA A 206 -23.59 -56.46 5.81
N ALA A 207 -23.54 -56.75 4.51
CA ALA A 207 -24.48 -57.66 3.87
C ALA A 207 -24.41 -59.01 4.59
N VAL A 208 -25.54 -59.46 5.10
CA VAL A 208 -25.70 -60.77 5.73
C VAL A 208 -25.48 -61.84 4.66
N ASP A 209 -24.40 -62.60 4.80
CA ASP A 209 -24.06 -63.71 3.91
C ASP A 209 -24.95 -64.92 4.24
N ASN A 210 -26.02 -65.11 3.47
CA ASN A 210 -26.90 -66.27 3.58
C ASN A 210 -26.22 -67.47 2.89
N THR A 211 -25.48 -68.25 3.66
CA THR A 211 -24.98 -69.57 3.22
C THR A 211 -26.12 -70.59 3.23
N VAL A 212 -26.61 -70.94 2.04
CA VAL A 212 -27.51 -72.08 1.82
C VAL A 212 -26.72 -73.37 1.95
N SER A 213 -27.11 -74.22 2.91
CA SER A 213 -26.58 -75.58 3.09
C SER A 213 -27.45 -76.59 2.31
N PRO A 214 -26.90 -77.51 1.49
CA PRO A 214 -27.69 -78.50 0.78
C PRO A 214 -28.00 -79.69 1.70
N ARG A 215 -29.30 -80.00 1.85
CA ARG A 215 -29.78 -81.22 2.51
C ARG A 215 -29.46 -82.45 1.64
N VAL A 216 -28.75 -83.39 2.24
CA VAL A 216 -28.58 -84.77 1.77
C VAL A 216 -29.95 -85.43 1.66
N SER A 217 -30.24 -86.02 0.49
CA SER A 217 -31.40 -86.88 0.27
C SER A 217 -30.95 -88.33 0.33
N THR A 218 -31.50 -89.08 1.27
CA THR A 218 -31.39 -90.55 1.36
C THR A 218 -32.63 -91.13 0.71
N THR A 219 -32.47 -92.06 -0.24
CA THR A 219 -33.58 -92.83 -0.79
C THR A 219 -33.28 -94.32 -0.61
N CYS A 220 -34.28 -95.03 -0.10
CA CYS A 220 -34.37 -96.49 -0.01
C CYS A 220 -34.40 -97.17 -1.39
#